data_AF-A0A2V5QVL6-F1
#
_entry.id   AF-A0A2V5QVL6-F1
#
_cell.length_a   1.000
_cell.length_b   1.000
_cell.length_c   1.000
_cell.angle_alpha   90.00
_cell.angle_beta   90.00
_cell.angle_gamma   90.00
#
_symmetry.space_group_name_H-M   'P 1'
#
loop_
_entity.id
_entity.type
_entity.pdbx_description
1 polymer ?
#
loop_
_entity_poly.entity_id
_entity_poly.type
_entity_poly.pdbx_seq_one_letter_code
_entity_poly.pdbx_strand_id
1 'polypeptide(L)'
;MDPNWTLDRVKLIWSPDSQRVAYFAQKGAFNPSGATRVFFRRDSSFNEIALPDLPSPKLPTNATAGSDAGTSTRIEPIRWSGSRDLLLEKEWLNPASGRAALKITLGFDQQNQPSIRSAEQAKVSIIDYFLL
;
A
#
# COMPACT_ATOMS: atom_id res chain seq x y z
N MET A 1 9.00 -4.38 -12.11
CA MET A 1 8.29 -5.64 -11.80
C MET A 1 8.98 -6.73 -12.58
N ASP A 2 9.26 -7.86 -11.95
CA ASP A 2 9.79 -9.03 -12.64
C ASP A 2 8.70 -9.57 -13.59
N PRO A 3 8.98 -9.74 -14.89
CA PRO A 3 8.01 -10.24 -15.86
C PRO A 3 7.54 -11.68 -15.59
N ASN A 4 8.17 -12.41 -14.67
CA ASN A 4 7.82 -13.79 -14.31
C ASN A 4 6.83 -13.91 -13.14
N TRP A 5 6.14 -12.82 -12.76
CA TRP A 5 5.14 -12.87 -11.69
C TRP A 5 3.76 -13.28 -12.21
N THR A 6 3.24 -14.41 -11.72
CA THR A 6 1.80 -14.68 -11.72
C THR A 6 1.14 -13.77 -10.69
N LEU A 7 0.23 -12.89 -11.15
CA LEU A 7 -0.48 -11.94 -10.31
C LEU A 7 -1.76 -12.59 -9.76
N ASP A 8 -1.91 -12.61 -8.44
CA ASP A 8 -3.12 -13.15 -7.79
C ASP A 8 -4.25 -12.10 -7.72
N ARG A 9 -3.87 -10.82 -7.58
CA ARG A 9 -4.83 -9.71 -7.52
C ARG A 9 -4.24 -8.47 -8.16
N VAL A 10 -5.05 -7.81 -8.97
CA VAL A 10 -4.78 -6.50 -9.53
C VAL A 10 -5.91 -5.54 -9.20
N LYS A 11 -5.57 -4.28 -8.98
CA LYS A 11 -6.55 -3.21 -8.72
C LYS A 11 -6.08 -1.94 -9.40
N LEU A 12 -7.03 -1.21 -9.97
CA LEU A 12 -6.77 0.04 -10.65
C LEU A 12 -7.79 1.07 -10.19
N ILE A 13 -7.34 2.23 -9.71
CA ILE A 13 -8.21 3.28 -9.18
C ILE A 13 -7.82 4.63 -9.78
N TRP A 14 -8.77 5.25 -10.46
CA TRP A 14 -8.60 6.57 -11.05
C TRP A 14 -8.90 7.69 -10.07
N SER A 15 -8.14 8.79 -10.17
CA SER A 15 -8.54 10.06 -9.57
C SER A 15 -9.81 10.58 -10.26
N PRO A 16 -10.67 11.34 -9.57
CA PRO A 16 -11.91 11.85 -10.15
C PRO A 16 -11.73 12.69 -11.42
N ASP A 17 -10.61 13.41 -11.56
CA ASP A 17 -10.28 14.20 -12.75
C ASP A 17 -9.63 13.37 -13.88
N SER A 18 -9.48 12.06 -13.70
CA SER A 18 -8.84 11.14 -14.65
C SER A 18 -7.40 11.50 -15.01
N GLN A 19 -6.74 12.36 -14.23
CA GLN A 19 -5.35 12.75 -14.44
C GLN A 19 -4.36 11.78 -13.80
N ARG A 20 -4.77 11.01 -12.78
CA ARG A 20 -3.92 10.03 -12.11
C ARG A 20 -4.61 8.69 -11.96
N VAL A 21 -3.79 7.65 -11.95
CA VAL A 21 -4.23 6.28 -11.70
C VAL A 21 -3.28 5.60 -10.73
N ALA A 22 -3.84 4.96 -9.70
CA ALA A 22 -3.11 4.07 -8.82
C ALA A 22 -3.31 2.64 -9.31
N TYR A 23 -2.21 1.97 -9.65
CA TYR A 23 -2.18 0.57 -10.07
C TYR A 23 -1.54 -0.27 -8.97
N PHE A 24 -2.23 -1.32 -8.58
CA PHE A 24 -1.78 -2.26 -7.57
C PHE A 24 -1.72 -3.66 -8.14
N ALA A 25 -0.64 -4.37 -7.80
CA ALA A 25 -0.47 -5.77 -8.09
C ALA A 25 0.01 -6.50 -6.84
N GLN A 26 -0.56 -7.67 -6.60
CA GLN A 26 -0.24 -8.55 -5.47
C GLN A 26 0.15 -9.93 -5.98
N LYS A 27 1.10 -10.54 -5.26
CA LYS A 27 1.52 -11.93 -5.38
C LYS A 27 1.38 -12.63 -4.02
N GLY A 28 1.09 -13.92 -4.06
CA GLY A 28 1.04 -14.82 -2.92
C GLY A 28 -0.34 -14.78 -2.26
N ALA A 29 -1.08 -15.89 -2.34
CA ALA A 29 -2.33 -16.05 -1.60
C ALA A 29 -2.09 -16.12 -0.07
N PHE A 30 -1.03 -16.83 0.36
CA PHE A 30 -0.76 -17.11 1.78
C PHE A 30 0.19 -16.10 2.45
N ASN A 31 1.17 -15.58 1.70
CA ASN A 31 2.08 -14.51 2.15
C ASN A 31 1.99 -13.34 1.15
N PRO A 32 0.89 -12.58 1.17
CA PRO A 32 0.65 -11.55 0.18
C PRO A 32 1.70 -10.45 0.27
N SER A 33 2.40 -10.23 -0.83
CA SER A 33 3.18 -9.02 -1.04
C SER A 33 2.64 -8.29 -2.26
N GLY A 34 2.44 -6.99 -2.12
CA GLY A 34 1.86 -6.19 -3.18
C GLY A 34 2.33 -4.76 -3.09
N ALA A 35 2.42 -4.11 -4.25
CA ALA A 35 2.91 -2.75 -4.35
C ALA A 35 1.98 -1.91 -5.22
N THR A 36 1.87 -0.63 -4.84
CA THR A 36 1.17 0.38 -5.62
C THR A 36 2.17 1.20 -6.42
N ARG A 37 1.86 1.43 -7.69
CA ARG A 37 2.50 2.42 -8.57
C ARG A 37 1.45 3.47 -8.93
N VAL A 38 1.86 4.73 -9.05
CA VAL A 38 0.96 5.82 -9.44
C VAL A 38 1.46 6.40 -10.76
N PHE A 39 0.53 6.65 -11.68
CA PHE A 39 0.84 7.24 -12.97
C PHE A 39 0.03 8.52 -13.16
N PHE A 40 0.65 9.53 -13.75
CA PHE A 40 0.02 10.73 -14.26
C PHE A 40 -0.20 10.62 -15.76
N ARG A 41 -1.44 10.83 -16.19
CA ARG A 41 -1.81 10.86 -17.60
C ARG A 41 -1.43 12.21 -18.18
N ARG A 42 -0.58 12.20 -19.21
CA ARG A 42 -0.27 13.37 -20.04
C ARG A 42 -0.53 12.98 -21.49
N ASP A 43 -1.57 13.55 -22.08
CA ASP A 43 -2.04 13.24 -23.43
C ASP A 43 -2.34 11.73 -23.61
N SER A 44 -1.58 11.05 -24.47
CA SER A 44 -1.65 9.61 -24.73
C SER A 44 -0.67 8.79 -23.88
N SER A 45 0.10 9.42 -22.99
CA SER A 45 1.12 8.77 -22.18
C SER A 45 0.75 8.67 -20.70
N PHE A 46 1.30 7.65 -20.04
CA PHE A 46 1.26 7.47 -18.59
C PHE A 46 2.66 7.58 -18.03
N ASN A 47 2.92 8.65 -17.30
CA ASN A 47 4.21 8.89 -16.67
C ASN A 47 4.13 8.42 -15.22
N GLU A 48 5.02 7.51 -14.83
CA GLU A 48 5.06 7.06 -13.45
C GLU A 48 5.51 8.19 -12.51
N ILE A 49 4.83 8.29 -11.37
CA ILE A 49 5.19 9.15 -10.26
C ILE A 49 5.82 8.27 -9.19
N ALA A 50 7.08 8.52 -8.85
CA ALA A 50 7.74 7.84 -7.75
C ALA A 50 7.06 8.20 -6.42
N LEU A 51 6.70 7.19 -5.63
CA LEU A 51 6.17 7.41 -4.29
C LEU A 51 7.30 7.82 -3.33
N PRO A 52 7.02 8.64 -2.31
CA PRO A 52 8.00 8.94 -1.28
C PRO A 52 8.23 7.69 -0.41
N ASP A 53 9.30 7.70 0.38
CA ASP A 53 9.54 6.65 1.37
C ASP A 53 8.38 6.61 2.38
N LEU A 54 7.63 5.51 2.38
CA LEU A 54 6.46 5.35 3.23
C LEU A 54 6.86 4.86 4.62
N PRO A 55 6.34 5.46 5.70
CA PRO A 55 6.62 5.02 7.07
C PRO A 55 6.20 3.56 7.25
N SER A 56 6.84 2.89 8.19
CA SER A 56 6.55 1.49 8.49
C SER A 56 5.54 1.37 9.64
N PRO A 57 4.56 0.44 9.53
CA PRO A 57 3.66 0.14 10.64
C PRO A 57 4.44 -0.28 11.89
N LYS A 58 3.95 0.09 13.07
CA LYS A 58 4.50 -0.42 14.33
C LYS A 58 3.81 -1.73 14.67
N LEU A 59 4.57 -2.81 14.79
CA LEU A 59 4.05 -4.09 15.29
C LEU A 59 3.73 -3.98 16.79
N PRO A 60 2.68 -4.65 17.29
CA PRO A 60 2.43 -4.76 18.72
C PRO A 60 3.60 -5.43 19.43
N THR A 61 3.90 -5.00 20.66
CA THR A 61 5.04 -5.49 21.46
C THR A 61 5.02 -6.99 21.73
N ASN A 62 3.86 -7.64 21.59
CA ASN A 62 3.70 -9.09 21.80
C ASN A 62 3.92 -9.91 20.52
N ALA A 63 4.07 -9.25 19.35
CA ALA A 63 4.22 -9.89 18.05
C ALA A 63 5.70 -10.03 17.60
N THR A 64 6.65 -9.56 18.41
CA THR A 64 8.11 -9.58 18.17
C THR A 64 8.78 -10.92 18.43
N ALA A 65 8.02 -11.99 18.70
CA ALA A 65 8.57 -13.35 18.88
C ALA A 65 9.07 -14.01 17.58
N GLY A 66 8.91 -13.35 16.42
CA GLY A 66 9.40 -13.81 15.12
C GLY A 66 10.40 -12.83 14.51
N SER A 67 11.42 -13.34 13.82
CA SER A 67 12.41 -12.50 13.14
C SER A 67 11.76 -11.65 12.04
N ASP A 68 12.31 -10.48 11.75
CA ASP A 68 11.89 -9.62 10.63
C ASP A 68 12.01 -10.33 9.27
N ALA A 69 12.83 -11.39 9.18
CA ALA A 69 12.98 -12.21 7.98
C ALA A 69 11.66 -12.92 7.65
N GLY A 70 11.15 -12.69 6.44
CA GLY A 70 9.89 -13.25 5.97
C GLY A 70 8.66 -12.36 6.20
N THR A 71 8.83 -11.14 6.71
CA THR A 71 7.71 -10.18 6.81
C THR A 71 7.25 -9.76 5.42
N SER A 72 6.01 -10.08 5.07
CA SER A 72 5.42 -9.60 3.82
C SER A 72 4.91 -8.17 3.99
N THR A 73 5.08 -7.37 2.94
CA THR A 73 4.57 -6.00 2.88
C THR A 73 3.55 -5.89 1.75
N ARG A 74 2.38 -5.35 2.06
CA ARG A 74 1.34 -4.99 1.08
C ARG A 74 1.06 -3.49 1.16
N ILE A 75 1.24 -2.78 0.05
CA ILE A 75 0.87 -1.36 -0.08
C ILE A 75 -0.27 -1.29 -1.08
N GLU A 76 -1.51 -1.24 -0.61
CA GLU A 76 -2.73 -1.22 -1.44
C GLU A 76 -3.31 0.20 -1.50
N PRO A 77 -3.78 0.68 -2.67
CA PRO A 77 -4.52 1.92 -2.77
C PRO A 77 -5.96 1.66 -2.36
N ILE A 78 -6.49 2.45 -1.43
CA ILE A 78 -7.88 2.33 -0.98
C ILE A 78 -8.79 3.12 -1.92
N ARG A 79 -8.54 4.43 -2.05
CA ARG A 79 -9.34 5.36 -2.86
C ARG A 79 -8.61 6.68 -3.05
N TRP A 80 -9.04 7.45 -4.04
CA TRP A 80 -8.73 8.87 -4.12
C TRP A 80 -9.70 9.67 -3.22
N SER A 81 -9.21 10.76 -2.63
CA SER A 81 -9.97 11.75 -1.88
C SER A 81 -9.86 13.07 -2.62
N GLY A 82 -10.86 13.37 -3.45
CA GLY A 82 -10.72 14.37 -4.50
C GLY A 82 -9.63 13.99 -5.51
N SER A 83 -9.17 14.96 -6.30
CA SER A 83 -8.21 14.71 -7.39
C SER A 83 -6.74 14.67 -6.99
N ARG A 84 -6.42 15.07 -5.76
CA ARG A 84 -5.05 15.32 -5.31
C ARG A 84 -4.59 14.47 -4.14
N ASP A 85 -5.47 13.72 -3.50
CA ASP A 85 -5.08 12.91 -2.35
C ASP A 85 -5.39 11.44 -2.62
N LEU A 86 -4.41 10.56 -2.40
CA LEU A 86 -4.54 9.11 -2.50
C LEU A 86 -4.40 8.50 -1.10
N LEU A 87 -5.42 7.78 -0.68
CA LEU A 87 -5.38 6.99 0.54
C LEU A 87 -4.81 5.60 0.24
N LEU A 88 -3.72 5.26 0.91
CA LEU A 88 -3.07 3.95 0.87
C LEU A 88 -3.26 3.22 2.20
N GLU A 89 -3.22 1.90 2.15
CA GLU A 89 -2.96 1.03 3.30
C GLU A 89 -1.61 0.36 3.10
N LYS A 90 -0.71 0.50 4.08
CA LYS A 90 0.53 -0.29 4.16
C LYS A 90 0.39 -1.29 5.29
N GLU A 91 0.31 -2.56 4.97
CA GLU A 91 0.20 -3.68 5.91
C GLU A 91 1.51 -4.48 5.95
N TRP A 92 1.88 -4.88 7.15
CA TRP A 92 2.91 -5.86 7.45
C TRP A 92 2.27 -7.12 8.03
N LEU A 93 2.71 -8.26 7.53
CA LEU A 93 2.39 -9.58 8.04
C LEU A 93 3.69 -10.33 8.30
N ASN A 94 3.96 -10.68 9.55
CA ASN A 94 5.14 -11.47 9.89
C ASN A 94 4.81 -12.99 9.96
N PRO A 95 5.83 -13.87 9.95
CA PRO A 95 5.62 -15.32 10.02
C PRO A 95 4.94 -15.81 11.32
N ALA A 96 4.98 -15.02 12.39
CA ALA A 96 4.30 -15.29 13.65
C ALA A 96 2.85 -14.78 13.68
N SER A 97 2.26 -14.52 12.51
CA SER A 97 0.91 -13.95 12.33
C SER A 97 0.72 -12.55 12.94
N GLY A 98 1.81 -11.88 13.30
CA GLY A 98 1.84 -10.48 13.66
C GLY A 98 1.40 -9.60 12.50
N ARG A 99 0.34 -8.82 12.71
CA ARG A 99 -0.17 -7.85 11.74
C ARG A 99 -0.10 -6.43 12.26
N ALA A 100 0.32 -5.51 11.41
CA ALA A 100 0.27 -4.08 11.64
C ALA A 100 -0.02 -3.35 10.35
N ALA A 101 -0.81 -2.28 10.40
CA ALA A 101 -1.12 -1.50 9.22
C ALA A 101 -1.13 0.01 9.50
N LEU A 102 -0.81 0.78 8.47
CA LEU A 102 -0.94 2.23 8.41
C LEU A 102 -1.93 2.62 7.33
N LYS A 103 -2.80 3.59 7.63
CA LYS A 103 -3.51 4.37 6.62
C LYS A 103 -2.68 5.61 6.32
N ILE A 104 -2.26 5.77 5.08
CA ILE A 104 -1.36 6.84 4.64
C ILE A 104 -2.08 7.68 3.59
N THR A 105 -2.17 8.98 3.83
CA THR A 105 -2.68 9.93 2.82
C THR A 105 -1.50 10.57 2.11
N LEU A 106 -1.37 10.28 0.82
CA LEU A 106 -0.44 10.96 -0.07
C LEU A 106 -1.14 12.12 -0.76
N GLY A 107 -0.58 13.32 -0.68
CA GLY A 107 -1.02 14.49 -1.45
C GLY A 107 -0.10 14.73 -2.64
N PHE A 108 -0.69 15.07 -3.78
CA PHE A 108 0.02 15.43 -5.01
C PHE A 108 -0.11 16.93 -5.24
N ASP A 109 1.04 17.61 -5.36
CA ASP A 109 1.07 19.05 -5.66
C ASP A 109 0.74 19.36 -7.14
N GLN A 110 0.95 20.60 -7.55
CA GLN A 110 0.71 21.01 -8.94
C GLN A 110 1.74 20.43 -9.92
N GLN A 111 2.93 20.09 -9.44
CA GLN A 111 4.04 19.49 -10.19
C GLN A 111 3.98 17.96 -10.19
N ASN A 112 2.91 17.36 -9.64
CA ASN A 112 2.73 15.93 -9.44
C ASN A 112 3.72 15.29 -8.46
N GLN A 113 4.37 16.09 -7.60
CA GLN A 113 5.23 15.54 -6.55
C GLN A 113 4.36 15.06 -5.37
N PRO A 114 4.49 13.78 -4.97
CA PRO A 114 3.76 13.25 -3.84
C PRO A 114 4.46 13.56 -2.52
N SER A 115 3.69 13.89 -1.49
CA SER A 115 4.16 14.00 -0.11
C SER A 115 3.18 13.35 0.86
N ILE A 116 3.68 12.89 2.00
CA ILE A 116 2.85 12.30 3.06
C ILE A 116 2.15 13.44 3.80
N ARG A 117 0.82 13.45 3.76
CA ARG A 117 -0.01 14.39 4.54
C ARG A 117 -0.36 13.85 5.91
N SER A 118 -0.65 12.56 6.00
CA SER A 118 -0.90 11.87 7.25
C SER A 118 -0.51 10.40 7.15
N ALA A 119 -0.15 9.83 8.30
CA ALA A 119 0.07 8.40 8.46
C ALA A 119 -0.45 7.99 9.84
N GLU A 120 -1.49 7.17 9.87
CA GLU A 120 -2.20 6.78 11.08
C GLU A 120 -2.16 5.27 11.23
N GLN A 121 -1.87 4.78 12.44
CA GLN A 121 -1.97 3.35 12.73
C GLN A 121 -3.41 2.90 12.54
N ALA A 122 -3.62 1.97 11.61
CA ALA A 122 -4.90 1.32 11.47
C ALA A 122 -5.16 0.47 12.72
N LYS A 123 -6.40 0.51 13.23
CA LYS A 123 -6.82 -0.45 14.26
C LYS A 123 -6.84 -1.84 13.63
N VAL A 124 -5.83 -2.64 13.95
CA VAL A 124 -5.79 -4.05 13.58
C VAL A 124 -6.33 -4.83 14.78
N SER A 125 -7.42 -5.57 14.60
CA SER A 125 -8.05 -6.32 15.69
C SER A 125 -7.12 -7.43 16.18
N ILE A 126 -6.95 -7.53 17.51
CA ILE A 126 -6.30 -8.67 18.19
C ILE A 126 -7.17 -9.95 18.08
N ILE A 127 -8.38 -9.86 17.52
CA ILE A 127 -9.38 -10.94 17.51
C ILE A 127 -9.04 -12.08 16.52
N ASP A 128 -8.05 -11.94 15.65
CA ASP A 128 -7.59 -13.08 14.82
C ASP A 128 -6.68 -14.08 15.58
N TYR A 129 -6.38 -13.84 16.87
CA TYR A 129 -5.45 -14.66 17.65
C TYR A 129 -6.05 -15.88 18.38
N PHE A 130 -7.38 -16.09 18.35
CA PHE A 130 -8.03 -17.13 19.18
C PHE A 130 -9.02 -18.05 18.46
N LEU A 131 -9.00 -18.14 17.12
CA LEU A 131 -9.80 -19.11 16.38
C LEU A 131 -8.95 -19.92 15.41
N LEU A 132 -7.95 -20.62 15.94
CA LEU A 132 -7.38 -21.85 15.37
C LEU A 132 -7.06 -22.82 16.51
#